data_AF-A0A950CF60-F1
#
_entry.id   AF-A0A950CF60-F1
#
_cell.length_a   1.000
_cell.length_b   1.000
_cell.length_c   1.000
_cell.angle_alpha   90.00
_cell.angle_beta   90.00
_cell.angle_gamma   90.00
#
_symmetry.space_group_name_H-M   'P 1'
#
loop_
_entity.id
_entity.type
_entity.pdbx_description
1 polymer ?
#
loop_
_entity_poly.entity_id
_entity_poly.type
_entity_poly.pdbx_seq_one_letter_code
_entity_poly.pdbx_strand_id
1 'polypeptide(L)' 'MNKRATLGGGTLLALALLFIAVTVLGNYALRGWRLDLTQNRLYTTARGTDRVLASIKEPINLYFFFSEKSAAQLP' A
#
# COMPACT_ATOMS: atom_id res chain seq x y z
N MET A 1 39.26 -7.93 26.07
CA MET A 1 37.92 -7.93 25.44
C MET A 1 38.11 -8.19 23.95
N ASN A 2 37.56 -9.31 23.44
CA ASN A 2 37.95 -9.86 22.14
C ASN A 2 37.29 -9.04 21.04
N LYS A 3 38.06 -8.27 20.26
CA LYS A 3 37.56 -7.31 19.24
C LYS A 3 36.53 -7.92 18.27
N ARG A 4 36.64 -9.24 18.02
CA ARG A 4 35.71 -10.03 17.20
C ARG A 4 34.31 -10.15 17.80
N ALA A 5 34.19 -10.32 19.12
CA ALA A 5 32.91 -10.45 19.80
C ALA A 5 32.17 -9.10 19.87
N THR A 6 32.91 -7.99 20.07
CA THR A 6 32.35 -6.63 20.06
C THR A 6 31.89 -6.19 18.66
N LEU A 7 32.58 -6.62 17.59
CA LEU A 7 32.15 -6.40 16.20
C LEU A 7 30.86 -7.16 15.87
N GLY A 8 30.73 -8.41 16.35
CA GLY A 8 29.49 -9.18 16.20
C GLY A 8 28.29 -8.54 16.87
N GLY A 9 28.44 -8.12 18.15
CA GLY A 9 27.34 -7.49 18.90
C GLY A 9 26.88 -6.16 18.32
N GLY A 10 27.81 -5.27 17.94
CA GLY A 10 27.46 -3.98 17.32
C GLY A 10 26.77 -4.14 15.97
N THR A 11 27.19 -5.13 15.17
CA THR A 11 26.56 -5.43 13.87
C THR A 11 25.12 -5.93 14.05
N LEU A 12 24.89 -6.82 15.01
CA LEU A 12 23.53 -7.32 15.31
C LEU A 12 22.60 -6.20 15.76
N LEU A 13 23.08 -5.28 16.61
CA LEU A 13 22.27 -4.12 17.03
C LEU A 13 21.94 -3.19 15.87
N ALA A 14 22.91 -2.90 14.99
CA ALA A 14 22.67 -2.09 13.81
C ALA A 14 21.65 -2.73 12.86
N LEU A 15 21.73 -4.05 12.65
CA LEU A 15 20.76 -4.79 11.85
C LEU A 15 19.36 -4.78 12.48
N ALA A 16 19.25 -4.92 13.79
CA ALA A 16 17.97 -4.86 14.50
C ALA A 16 17.33 -3.47 14.33
N LEU A 17 18.11 -2.40 14.50
CA LEU A 17 17.62 -1.03 14.30
C LEU A 17 17.23 -0.76 12.84
N LEU A 18 18.04 -1.23 11.89
CA LEU A 18 17.72 -1.10 10.46
C LEU A 18 16.43 -1.84 10.11
N PHE A 19 16.25 -3.07 10.61
CA PHE A 19 15.04 -3.84 10.39
C PHE A 19 13.81 -3.09 10.89
N ILE A 20 13.84 -2.58 12.13
CA ILE A 20 12.74 -1.79 12.69
C ILE A 20 12.48 -0.55 11.83
N ALA A 21 13.53 0.19 11.46
CA ALA A 21 13.40 1.39 10.64
C ALA A 21 12.76 1.09 9.28
N VAL A 22 13.22 0.05 8.58
CA VAL A 22 12.68 -0.36 7.27
C VAL A 22 11.22 -0.82 7.41
N THR A 23 10.89 -1.62 8.42
CA THR A 23 9.52 -2.07 8.64
C THR A 23 8.57 -0.92 8.96
N VAL A 24 8.98 -0.01 9.86
CA VAL A 24 8.19 1.16 10.21
C VAL A 24 8.01 2.07 9.01
N LEU A 25 9.12 2.42 8.34
CA LEU A 25 9.09 3.29 7.16
C LEU A 25 8.26 2.67 6.03
N GLY A 26 8.41 1.37 5.77
CA GLY A 26 7.63 0.66 4.75
C GLY A 26 6.13 0.68 5.04
N ASN A 27 5.74 0.44 6.29
CA ASN A 27 4.33 0.49 6.69
C ASN A 27 3.72 1.88 6.52
N TYR A 28 4.46 2.96 6.75
CA TYR A 28 3.96 4.32 6.55
C TYR A 28 4.02 4.74 5.08
N ALA A 29 5.14 4.53 4.40
CA ALA A 29 5.37 4.98 3.03
C ALA A 29 4.53 4.23 1.99
N LEU A 30 4.30 2.92 2.21
CA LEU A 30 3.54 2.07 1.29
C LEU A 30 2.08 1.90 1.74
N ARG A 31 1.64 2.60 2.80
CA ARG A 31 0.26 2.50 3.28
C ARG A 31 -0.72 2.88 2.17
N GLY A 32 -1.65 1.99 1.88
CA GLY A 32 -2.70 2.24 0.88
C GLY A 32 -2.25 2.13 -0.57
N TRP A 33 -0.97 1.84 -0.85
CA TRP A 33 -0.54 1.55 -2.20
C TRP A 33 -1.22 0.27 -2.70
N ARG A 34 -1.94 0.39 -3.82
CA ARG A 34 -2.64 -0.72 -4.49
C ARG A 34 -2.15 -0.80 -5.92
N LEU A 35 -1.03 -1.47 -6.13
CA LEU A 35 -0.45 -1.70 -7.45
C LEU A 35 -1.15 -2.89 -8.11
N ASP A 36 -1.63 -2.70 -9.34
CA ASP A 36 -2.17 -3.80 -10.15
C ASP A 36 -1.04 -4.58 -10.80
N LEU A 37 -0.76 -5.77 -10.28
CA LEU A 37 0.28 -6.67 -10.76
C LEU A 37 -0.28 -7.74 -11.73
N THR A 38 -1.52 -7.61 -12.17
CA THR A 38 -2.13 -8.59 -13.09
C THR A 38 -1.65 -8.37 -14.53
N GLN A 39 -1.45 -9.46 -15.27
CA GLN A 39 -0.91 -9.44 -16.64
C GLN A 39 -1.68 -8.50 -17.58
N ASN A 40 -3.00 -8.41 -17.41
CA ASN A 40 -3.89 -7.61 -18.26
C ASN A 40 -4.47 -6.39 -17.54
N ARG A 41 -3.92 -6.01 -16.38
CA ARG A 41 -4.39 -4.88 -15.58
C ARG A 41 -5.89 -4.94 -15.24
N LEU A 42 -6.34 -6.10 -14.76
CA LEU A 42 -7.74 -6.42 -14.44
C LEU A 42 -8.35 -5.52 -13.34
N TYR A 43 -7.52 -4.82 -12.56
CA TYR A 43 -7.94 -3.92 -11.50
C TYR A 43 -7.60 -2.45 -11.80
N THR A 44 -7.21 -2.15 -13.03
CA THR A 44 -6.96 -0.78 -13.53
C THR A 44 -8.05 -0.41 -14.53
N THR A 45 -8.42 0.87 -14.61
CA THR A 45 -9.32 1.34 -15.65
C THR A 45 -8.69 1.19 -17.04
N ALA A 46 -9.51 0.79 -18.01
CA ALA A 46 -9.08 0.71 -19.40
C ALA A 46 -8.93 2.13 -19.98
N ARG A 47 -7.98 2.32 -20.90
CA ARG A 47 -7.78 3.61 -21.60
C ARG A 47 -9.06 4.15 -22.27
N GLY A 48 -9.95 3.26 -22.71
CA GLY A 48 -11.26 3.65 -23.26
C GLY A 48 -12.17 4.28 -22.21
N THR A 49 -12.25 3.68 -21.03
CA THR A 49 -13.00 4.19 -19.87
C THR A 49 -12.49 5.56 -19.45
N ASP A 50 -11.17 5.73 -19.34
CA ASP A 50 -10.58 7.03 -18.96
C ASP A 50 -10.95 8.15 -19.93
N ARG A 51 -10.99 7.86 -21.25
CA ARG A 51 -11.40 8.84 -22.27
C ARG A 51 -12.87 9.22 -22.17
N VAL A 52 -13.74 8.25 -21.88
CA VAL A 52 -15.17 8.51 -21.68
C VAL A 52 -15.38 9.35 -20.42
N LEU A 53 -14.72 9.02 -19.31
CA LEU A 53 -14.80 9.81 -18.09
C LEU A 53 -14.30 11.24 -18.31
N ALA A 54 -13.21 11.42 -19.06
CA ALA A 54 -12.65 12.74 -19.37
C ALA A 54 -13.52 13.59 -20.31
N SER A 55 -14.47 12.99 -21.05
CA SER A 55 -15.34 13.74 -21.96
C SER A 55 -16.62 14.28 -21.28
N ILE A 56 -16.88 13.88 -20.03
CA ILE A 56 -18.02 14.34 -19.24
C ILE A 56 -17.80 15.81 -18.87
N LYS A 57 -18.70 16.69 -19.34
CA LYS A 57 -18.62 18.15 -19.13
C LYS A 57 -19.35 18.62 -17.88
N GLU A 58 -20.21 17.78 -17.33
CA GLU A 58 -21.02 18.09 -16.15
C GLU A 58 -20.42 17.46 -14.88
N PRO A 59 -20.69 18.03 -13.69
CA PRO A 59 -20.19 17.48 -12.43
C PRO A 59 -20.72 16.05 -12.17
N ILE A 60 -19.83 15.14 -11.80
CA ILE A 60 -20.19 13.78 -11.41
C ILE A 60 -20.64 13.78 -9.95
N ASN A 61 -21.90 13.42 -9.72
CA ASN A 61 -22.44 13.25 -8.36
C ASN A 61 -22.25 11.80 -7.91
N LEU A 62 -21.55 11.60 -6.80
CA LEU A 62 -21.35 10.29 -6.19
C LEU A 62 -22.36 10.09 -5.06
N TYR A 63 -23.21 9.09 -5.21
CA TYR A 63 -24.18 8.69 -4.19
C TYR A 63 -23.66 7.46 -3.45
N PHE A 64 -23.35 7.64 -2.17
CA PHE A 64 -22.89 6.56 -1.32
C PHE A 64 -24.09 5.92 -0.62
N PHE A 65 -24.17 4.60 -0.68
CA PHE A 65 -25.21 3.82 -0.02
C PHE A 65 -24.55 2.90 0.99
N PHE A 66 -25.11 2.84 2.20
CA PHE A 66 -24.71 1.90 3.22
C PHE A 66 -25.78 0.81 3.36
N SER A 67 -25.34 -0.44 3.44
CA SER A 67 -26.20 -1.60 3.67
C SER A 67 -25.62 -2.43 4.79
N GLU A 68 -26.37 -2.57 5.88
CA GLU A 68 -25.98 -3.42 7.02
C GLU A 68 -25.67 -4.84 6.57
N LYS A 69 -26.45 -5.39 5.63
CA LYS A 69 -26.21 -6.72 5.07
C LYS A 69 -24.87 -6.83 4.33
N SER A 70 -24.45 -5.79 3.62
CA SER A 70 -23.16 -5.76 2.92
C SER A 70 -21.99 -5.52 3.88
N ALA A 71 -22.21 -4.78 4.96
CA ALA A 71 -21.22 -4.50 5.99
C ALA A 71 -21.05 -5.64 7.00
N ALA A 72 -21.97 -6.62 7.04
CA ALA A 72 -21.96 -7.71 8.01
C ALA A 72 -20.71 -8.61 7.98
N GLN A 73 -19.89 -8.54 6.92
CA GLN A 73 -18.63 -9.29 6.79
C GLN A 73 -17.38 -8.44 7.08
N LEU A 74 -17.56 -7.16 7.39
CA LEU A 74 -16.47 -6.31 7.83
C LEU A 74 -16.17 -6.66 9.31
N PRO A 75 -14.89 -6.84 9.67
CA PRO A 75 -14.48 -7.24 11.01
C PRO A 75 -14.77 -6.19 12.08
#